data_AF-A0A1G7TTR2-F1
#
_entry.id   AF-A0A1G7TTR2-F1
#
_cell.length_a   1.000
_cell.length_b   1.000
_cell.length_c   1.000
_cell.angle_alpha   90.00
_cell.angle_beta   90.00
_cell.angle_gamma   90.00
#
_symmetry.space_group_name_H-M   'P 1'
#
loop_
_entity.id
_entity.type
_entity.pdbx_description
1 polymer ?
#
loop_
_entity_poly.entity_id
_entity_poly.type
_entity_poly.pdbx_seq_one_letter_code
_entity_poly.pdbx_strand_id
1 'polypeptide(L)'
;MKGLTLGIAKPVLLWALHFATMYALISAACAPRALLSPEHLVLTAVAITVVFVVLQIIWMWSAHSKGRRPGLTPDAFALARAAWWSGLISLIATIANLTPVLILPGCHG
;
A
#
# COMPACT_ATOMS: atom_id res chain seq x y z
N MET A 1 -8.57 -18.65 -13.61
CA MET A 1 -7.58 -18.66 -12.51
C MET A 1 -6.69 -17.41 -12.50
N LYS A 2 -5.91 -17.11 -13.55
CA LYS A 2 -4.94 -15.97 -13.59
C LYS A 2 -5.49 -14.62 -13.10
N GLY A 3 -6.72 -14.25 -13.49
CA GLY A 3 -7.34 -12.98 -13.09
C GLY A 3 -7.66 -12.85 -11.59
N LEU A 4 -7.95 -13.96 -10.90
CA LEU A 4 -8.23 -13.97 -9.46
C LEU A 4 -6.95 -14.00 -8.62
N THR A 5 -5.91 -14.70 -9.06
CA THR A 5 -4.57 -14.67 -8.44
C THR A 5 -3.97 -13.26 -8.51
N LEU A 6 -4.16 -12.58 -9.64
CA LEU A 6 -3.80 -11.16 -9.78
C LEU A 6 -4.59 -10.25 -8.83
N GLY A 7 -5.84 -10.61 -8.49
CA GLY A 7 -6.65 -9.86 -7.52
C GLY A 7 -6.07 -9.90 -6.09
N ILE A 8 -5.39 -10.99 -5.73
CA ILE A 8 -4.71 -11.16 -4.44
C ILE A 8 -3.32 -10.52 -4.48
N ALA A 9 -2.55 -10.74 -5.54
CA ALA A 9 -1.16 -10.28 -5.63
C ALA A 9 -1.03 -8.76 -5.78
N LYS A 10 -1.94 -8.11 -6.53
CA LYS A 10 -1.89 -6.67 -6.78
C LYS A 10 -1.80 -5.79 -5.53
N PRO A 11 -2.68 -5.93 -4.52
CA PRO A 11 -2.58 -5.09 -3.32
C PRO A 11 -1.28 -5.32 -2.56
N VAL A 12 -0.81 -6.57 -2.47
CA VAL A 12 0.46 -6.92 -1.81
C VAL A 12 1.65 -6.30 -2.54
N LEU A 13 1.68 -6.38 -3.86
CA LEU A 13 2.74 -5.77 -4.68
C LEU A 13 2.73 -4.25 -4.57
N LEU A 14 1.54 -3.64 -4.51
CA LEU A 14 1.39 -2.20 -4.36
C LEU A 14 1.89 -1.73 -2.99
N TRP A 15 1.57 -2.47 -1.92
CA TRP A 15 2.16 -2.25 -0.60
C TRP A 15 3.68 -2.41 -0.60
N ALA A 16 4.22 -3.48 -1.22
CA ALA A 16 5.65 -3.72 -1.26
C ALA A 16 6.41 -2.58 -1.99
N LEU A 17 5.83 -2.07 -3.08
CA LEU A 17 6.36 -0.91 -3.80
C LEU A 17 6.33 0.35 -2.94
N HIS A 18 5.23 0.59 -2.20
CA HIS A 18 5.14 1.70 -1.25
C HIS A 18 6.21 1.59 -0.16
N PHE A 19 6.36 0.41 0.44
CA PHE A 19 7.36 0.13 1.47
C PHE A 19 8.78 0.43 0.96
N ALA A 20 9.13 -0.06 -0.23
CA ALA A 20 10.42 0.21 -0.84
C ALA A 20 10.65 1.72 -1.08
N THR A 21 9.60 2.43 -1.50
CA THR A 21 9.65 3.88 -1.72
C THR A 21 9.86 4.65 -0.41
N MET A 22 9.13 4.29 0.64
CA MET A 22 9.28 4.88 1.98
C MET A 22 10.69 4.64 2.54
N TYR A 23 11.20 3.42 2.40
CA TYR A 23 12.56 3.09 2.78
C TYR A 23 13.60 3.93 2.03
N ALA A 24 13.44 4.10 0.72
CA ALA A 24 14.33 4.93 -0.09
C ALA A 24 14.28 6.41 0.32
N LEU A 25 13.09 6.96 0.61
CA LEU A 25 12.92 8.33 1.07
C LEU A 25 13.61 8.57 2.42
N ILE A 26 13.37 7.68 3.39
CA ILE A 26 14.01 7.75 4.70
C ILE A 26 15.54 7.65 4.55
N SER A 27 16.02 6.71 3.74
CA SER A 27 17.45 6.55 3.46
C SER A 27 18.07 7.79 2.80
N ALA A 28 17.34 8.47 1.91
CA ALA A 28 17.79 9.69 1.26
C ALA A 28 17.85 10.89 2.21
N ALA A 29 16.88 11.02 3.11
CA ALA A 29 16.87 12.04 4.16
C ALA A 29 17.98 11.81 5.19
N CYS A 30 18.29 10.55 5.51
CA CYS A 30 19.33 10.18 6.48
C CYS A 30 20.73 10.02 5.89
N ALA A 31 20.92 10.27 4.59
CA ALA A 31 22.23 10.20 3.97
C ALA A 31 23.15 11.35 4.45
N PRO A 32 24.48 11.16 4.52
CA PRO A 32 25.42 12.20 5.01
C PRO A 32 25.37 13.52 4.23
N ARG A 33 24.94 13.45 2.97
CA ARG A 33 24.77 14.57 2.05
C ARG A 33 23.42 15.28 2.18
N ALA A 34 22.54 14.83 3.09
CA ALA A 34 21.21 15.38 3.40
C ALA A 34 20.44 15.83 2.14
N LEU A 35 20.14 14.89 1.24
CA LEU A 35 19.48 15.19 -0.04
C LEU A 35 18.05 15.70 0.13
N LEU A 36 17.42 15.45 1.28
CA LEU A 36 16.06 15.85 1.59
C LEU A 36 16.02 16.49 2.98
N SER A 37 15.39 17.67 3.10
CA SER A 37 15.08 18.22 4.41
C SER A 37 13.92 17.44 5.07
N PRO A 38 13.81 17.45 6.41
CA PRO A 38 12.76 16.73 7.12
C PRO A 38 11.34 17.13 6.68
N GLU A 39 11.11 18.42 6.38
CA GLU A 39 9.80 18.89 5.92
C GLU A 39 9.43 18.32 4.53
N HIS A 40 10.41 18.19 3.64
CA HIS A 40 10.23 17.62 2.31
C HIS A 40 10.01 16.10 2.39
N LEU A 41 10.66 15.43 3.36
CA LEU A 41 10.43 14.01 3.62
C LEU A 41 8.98 13.76 4.03
N VAL A 42 8.48 14.50 5.02
CA VAL A 42 7.10 14.34 5.51
C VAL A 42 6.11 14.61 4.38
N LEU A 43 6.27 15.72 3.66
CA LEU A 43 5.34 16.12 2.60
C LEU A 43 5.31 15.11 1.45
N THR A 44 6.48 14.61 1.03
CA THR A 44 6.60 13.60 -0.03
C THR A 44 6.04 12.25 0.41
N ALA A 45 6.35 11.82 1.64
CA ALA A 45 5.86 10.57 2.21
C ALA A 45 4.33 10.56 2.35
N VAL A 46 3.74 11.65 2.84
CA VAL A 46 2.27 11.81 2.94
C VAL A 46 1.65 11.78 1.55
N ALA A 47 2.18 12.56 0.60
CA ALA A 47 1.64 12.62 -0.76
C ALA A 47 1.65 11.25 -1.46
N ILE A 48 2.78 10.53 -1.40
CA ILE A 48 2.89 9.18 -1.98
C ILE A 48 1.97 8.20 -1.27
N THR A 49 1.86 8.27 0.05
CA THR A 49 0.95 7.41 0.82
C THR A 49 -0.50 7.63 0.40
N VAL A 50 -0.94 8.87 0.24
CA VAL A 50 -2.30 9.20 -0.24
C VAL A 50 -2.55 8.59 -1.62
N VAL A 51 -1.60 8.74 -2.55
CA VAL A 51 -1.73 8.16 -3.91
C VAL A 51 -1.91 6.64 -3.84
N PHE A 52 -1.07 5.94 -3.07
CA PHE A 52 -1.12 4.48 -2.96
C PHE A 52 -2.39 3.99 -2.24
N VAL A 53 -2.83 4.70 -1.21
CA VAL A 53 -4.09 4.43 -0.50
C VAL A 53 -5.29 4.56 -1.43
N VAL A 54 -5.37 5.67 -2.19
CA VAL A 54 -6.47 5.89 -3.14
C VAL A 54 -6.50 4.80 -4.22
N LEU A 55 -5.34 4.48 -4.80
CA LEU A 55 -5.23 3.39 -5.78
C LEU A 55 -5.68 2.04 -5.21
N GLN A 56 -5.29 1.70 -3.98
CA GLN A 56 -5.74 0.47 -3.32
C GLN A 56 -7.25 0.46 -3.09
N ILE A 57 -7.83 1.56 -2.60
CA ILE A 57 -9.28 1.66 -2.37
C ILE A 57 -10.06 1.46 -3.68
N ILE A 58 -9.62 2.09 -4.77
CA ILE A 58 -10.25 1.92 -6.09
C ILE A 58 -10.20 0.46 -6.55
N TRP A 59 -9.06 -0.22 -6.36
CA TRP A 59 -8.91 -1.63 -6.72
C TRP A 59 -9.73 -2.56 -5.84
N MET A 60 -9.79 -2.29 -4.53
CA MET A 60 -10.62 -3.03 -3.59
C MET A 60 -12.10 -2.89 -3.93
N TRP A 61 -12.58 -1.68 -4.22
CA TRP A 61 -13.96 -1.46 -4.64
C TRP A 61 -14.29 -2.17 -5.95
N SER A 62 -13.37 -2.13 -6.92
CA SER A 62 -13.49 -2.86 -8.18
C SER A 62 -13.51 -4.39 -8.01
N ALA A 63 -12.82 -4.92 -7.00
CA ALA A 63 -12.85 -6.34 -6.66
C ALA A 63 -14.16 -6.73 -5.93
N HIS A 64 -14.63 -5.89 -5.01
CA HIS A 64 -15.88 -6.09 -4.28
C HIS A 64 -17.09 -6.13 -5.21
N SER A 65 -17.17 -5.20 -6.17
CA SER A 65 -18.27 -5.15 -7.14
C SER A 65 -18.32 -6.39 -8.03
N LYS A 66 -17.15 -6.97 -8.38
CA LYS A 66 -17.06 -8.22 -9.14
C LYS A 66 -17.46 -9.45 -8.30
N GLY A 67 -17.17 -9.45 -7.00
CA GLY A 67 -17.52 -10.53 -6.08
C GLY A 67 -19.02 -10.62 -5.73
N ARG A 68 -19.81 -9.60 -6.06
CA ARG A 68 -21.28 -9.57 -5.86
C ARG A 68 -22.10 -10.09 -7.05
N ARG A 69 -21.45 -10.59 -8.11
CA ARG A 69 -22.16 -11.06 -9.31
C ARG A 69 -22.95 -12.34 -9.01
N PRO A 70 -24.25 -12.41 -9.40
CA PRO A 70 -25.01 -13.66 -9.28
C PRO A 70 -24.37 -14.76 -10.13
N GLY A 71 -24.38 -16.01 -9.64
CA GLY A 71 -23.87 -17.17 -10.37
C GLY A 71 -22.37 -17.46 -10.20
N LEU A 72 -21.70 -16.86 -9.21
CA LEU A 72 -20.32 -17.21 -8.87
C LEU A 72 -20.22 -18.64 -8.31
N THR A 73 -19.20 -19.39 -8.76
CA THR A 73 -18.87 -20.68 -8.16
C THR A 73 -18.34 -20.49 -6.73
N PRO A 74 -18.47 -21.50 -5.84
CA PRO A 74 -17.95 -21.42 -4.46
C PRO A 74 -16.47 -21.03 -4.39
N ASP A 75 -15.64 -21.59 -5.26
CA ASP A 75 -14.19 -21.27 -5.33
C ASP A 75 -13.94 -19.82 -5.73
N ALA A 76 -14.69 -19.30 -6.71
CA ALA A 76 -14.57 -17.92 -7.15
C ALA A 76 -14.98 -16.93 -6.05
N PHE A 77 -15.99 -17.28 -5.25
CA PHE A 77 -16.40 -16.51 -4.08
C PHE A 77 -15.31 -16.51 -2.99
N ALA A 78 -14.74 -17.68 -2.68
CA ALA A 78 -13.64 -17.79 -1.71
C ALA A 78 -12.41 -16.96 -2.12
N LEU A 79 -12.02 -17.03 -3.39
CA LEU A 79 -10.92 -16.23 -3.94
C LEU A 79 -11.20 -14.73 -3.94
N ALA A 80 -12.43 -14.30 -4.24
CA ALA A 80 -12.83 -12.89 -4.16
C ALA A 80 -12.76 -12.36 -2.73
N ARG A 81 -13.17 -13.17 -1.75
CA ARG A 81 -13.05 -12.85 -0.32
C ARG A 81 -11.58 -12.78 0.12
N ALA A 82 -10.74 -13.70 -0.34
CA ALA A 82 -9.31 -13.67 -0.09
C ALA A 82 -8.67 -12.38 -0.65
N ALA A 83 -8.99 -12.01 -1.90
CA ALA A 83 -8.50 -10.78 -2.52
C ALA A 83 -8.90 -9.53 -1.73
N TRP A 84 -10.13 -9.48 -1.22
CA TRP A 84 -10.59 -8.38 -0.37
C TRP A 84 -9.79 -8.26 0.93
N TRP A 85 -9.58 -9.38 1.63
CA TRP A 85 -8.79 -9.39 2.86
C TRP A 85 -7.32 -9.03 2.63
N SER A 86 -6.71 -9.56 1.57
CA SER A 86 -5.35 -9.19 1.17
C SER A 86 -5.25 -7.69 0.85
N GLY A 87 -6.27 -7.12 0.21
CA GLY A 87 -6.41 -5.68 -0.01
C GLY A 87 -6.44 -4.89 1.29
N LEU A 88 -7.30 -5.28 2.22
CA LEU A 88 -7.45 -4.59 3.51
C LEU A 88 -6.17 -4.61 4.34
N ILE A 89 -5.51 -5.78 4.42
CA ILE A 89 -4.24 -5.93 5.14
C ILE A 89 -3.16 -5.05 4.51
N SER A 90 -3.05 -5.06 3.18
CA SER A 90 -2.06 -4.25 2.45
C SER A 90 -2.33 -2.74 2.61
N LEU A 91 -3.60 -2.33 2.68
CA LEU A 91 -3.99 -0.95 2.93
C LEU A 91 -3.56 -0.48 4.31
N ILE A 92 -3.85 -1.28 5.35
CA ILE A 92 -3.44 -0.99 6.72
C ILE A 92 -1.92 -0.91 6.80
N ALA A 93 -1.21 -1.86 6.18
CA ALA A 93 0.25 -1.87 6.18
C ALA A 93 0.85 -0.65 5.45
N THR A 94 0.20 -0.16 4.39
CA THR A 94 0.60 1.05 3.66
C THR A 94 0.49 2.30 4.53
N ILE A 95 -0.60 2.41 5.31
CA ILE A 95 -0.78 3.51 6.27
C ILE A 95 0.24 3.38 7.42
N ALA A 96 0.45 2.15 7.92
CA ALA A 96 1.40 1.89 9.00
C ALA A 96 2.85 2.26 8.62
N ASN A 97 3.25 2.11 7.35
CA ASN A 97 4.56 2.53 6.86
C ASN A 97 4.83 4.04 7.02
N LEU A 98 3.80 4.87 7.16
CA LEU A 98 3.95 6.32 7.39
C LEU A 98 4.34 6.66 8.83
N THR A 99 4.02 5.77 9.78
CA THR A 99 4.30 5.93 11.22
C THR A 99 5.72 6.38 11.55
N PRO A 100 6.80 5.71 11.08
CA PRO A 100 8.16 6.12 11.41
C PRO A 100 8.49 7.55 10.95
N VAL A 101 7.93 8.00 9.82
CA VAL A 101 8.18 9.35 9.29
C VAL A 101 7.48 10.43 10.13
N LEU A 102 6.35 10.10 10.77
CA LEU A 102 5.57 11.05 11.55
C LEU A 102 5.99 11.13 13.03
N ILE A 103 6.49 10.01 13.59
CA ILE A 103 6.78 9.92 15.02
C ILE A 103 8.26 10.19 15.33
N LEU A 104 9.19 9.78 14.46
CA LEU A 104 10.62 9.89 14.74
C LEU A 104 11.15 11.25 14.25
N PRO A 105 11.62 12.13 15.14
CA PRO A 105 12.15 13.44 14.77
C PRO A 105 13.57 13.28 14.18
N GLY A 106 13.63 12.95 12.90
CA GLY A 106 14.89 12.89 12.14
C GLY A 106 15.64 11.57 12.23
N CYS A 107 16.90 11.60 11.81
CA CYS A 107 17.74 10.43 11.56
C CYS A 107 18.72 10.13 12.71
N HIS A 108 18.47 10.70 13.89
CA HIS A 108 19.33 10.52 15.05
C HIS A 108 18.89 9.26 15.81
N GLY A 109 19.76 8.26 15.85
CA GLY A 109 19.69 7.13 16.78
C GLY A 109 20.19 7.52 18.16
#